data_AF-A0A7V5LJ21-F1
#
_entry.id   AF-A0A7V5LJ21-F1
#
_cell.length_a   1.000
_cell.length_b   1.000
_cell.length_c   1.000
_cell.angle_alpha   90.00
_cell.angle_beta   90.00
_cell.angle_gamma   90.00
#
_symmetry.space_group_name_H-M   'P 1'
#
loop_
_entity.id
_entity.type
_entity.pdbx_description
1 polymer ?
#
loop_
_entity_poly.entity_id
_entity_poly.type
_entity_poly.pdbx_seq_one_letter_code
_entity_poly.pdbx_strand_id
1 'polypeptide(L)'
;MKQKLLNFLSSRGILTNFFKVLIDASVLMLAYFIAFGLRFDLNIPAQHFIVFKHTIGFAVVIQLFFINVLGVNQSQWRYVSLQDVLNLLAALIIGWIGFIIYLYFANLLSVPRSVLFLYFILGFIFTGTARFAPRLLFKIQSRFARDKKRVLVIGAGKAGEMIIRQMKGDPSLGFYPVALVDDSPKKQNTKIHGVKVSGTVNDLKRIVKKKYIDEIIIATPAASPGEMRRIVRACEETEVDFKTVPGPKEIVNGMVQV
;
A
#
# COMPACT_ATOMS: atom_id res chain seq x y z
N MET A 1 32.26 18.30 -1.22
CA MET A 1 31.45 17.85 -2.38
C MET A 1 30.79 16.47 -2.16
N LYS A 2 31.50 15.47 -1.60
CA LYS A 2 30.92 14.14 -1.26
C LYS A 2 29.73 14.17 -0.27
N GLN A 3 29.73 15.02 0.75
CA GLN A 3 28.62 15.14 1.72
C GLN A 3 27.30 15.65 1.09
N LYS A 4 27.37 16.58 0.13
CA LYS A 4 26.19 17.11 -0.58
C LYS A 4 25.60 16.05 -1.52
N LEU A 5 26.46 15.21 -2.12
CA LEU A 5 26.03 14.08 -2.95
C LEU A 5 25.37 12.98 -2.10
N LEU A 6 25.93 12.68 -0.92
CA LEU A 6 25.36 11.71 0.02
C LEU A 6 24.03 12.18 0.63
N ASN A 7 23.88 13.48 0.91
CA ASN A 7 22.60 14.02 1.41
C ASN A 7 21.54 14.12 0.30
N PHE A 8 21.91 14.38 -0.96
CA PHE A 8 21.01 14.29 -2.11
C PHE A 8 20.54 12.85 -2.36
N LEU A 9 21.42 11.86 -2.19
CA LEU A 9 21.10 10.43 -2.27
C LEU A 9 20.35 9.91 -1.02
N SER A 10 20.37 10.64 0.10
CA SER A 10 19.60 10.33 1.32
C SER A 10 18.14 10.81 1.30
N SER A 11 17.68 11.34 0.16
CA SER A 11 16.25 11.50 -0.10
C SER A 11 15.63 10.10 -0.19
N ARG A 12 14.86 9.71 0.83
CA ARG A 12 14.13 8.43 0.89
C ARG A 12 13.29 8.13 -0.37
N GLY A 13 13.02 9.12 -1.23
CA GLY A 13 12.31 8.97 -2.50
C GLY A 13 13.18 8.57 -3.70
N ILE A 14 14.44 9.03 -3.80
CA ILE A 14 15.29 8.73 -4.98
C ILE A 14 15.76 7.27 -4.94
N LEU A 15 16.24 6.83 -3.78
CA LEU A 15 16.72 5.46 -3.60
C LEU A 15 15.59 4.44 -3.80
N THR A 16 14.40 4.72 -3.26
CA THR A 16 13.22 3.85 -3.43
C THR A 16 12.76 3.79 -4.88
N ASN A 17 12.76 4.92 -5.61
CA ASN A 17 12.42 4.92 -7.03
C ASN A 17 13.45 4.17 -7.88
N PHE A 18 14.75 4.27 -7.56
CA PHE A 18 15.78 3.49 -8.24
C PHE A 18 15.56 1.98 -8.07
N PHE A 19 15.27 1.52 -6.84
CA PHE A 19 14.95 0.12 -6.60
C PHE A 19 13.70 -0.35 -7.36
N LYS A 20 12.64 0.48 -7.43
CA LYS A 20 11.44 0.16 -8.22
C LYS A 20 11.77 -0.05 -9.70
N VAL A 21 12.56 0.86 -10.28
CA VAL A 21 12.99 0.77 -11.69
C VAL A 21 13.82 -0.50 -11.92
N LEU A 22 14.71 -0.84 -10.99
CA LEU A 22 15.53 -2.06 -11.09
C LEU A 22 14.67 -3.34 -11.04
N ILE A 23 13.67 -3.38 -10.16
CA ILE A 23 12.71 -4.48 -10.08
C ILE A 23 11.92 -4.58 -11.38
N ASP A 24 11.34 -3.48 -11.87
CA ASP A 24 10.60 -3.46 -13.13
C ASP A 24 11.48 -3.91 -14.31
N ALA A 25 12.73 -3.44 -14.37
CA ALA A 25 13.69 -3.85 -15.41
C ALA A 25 13.94 -5.37 -15.38
N SER A 26 14.21 -5.91 -14.20
CA SER A 26 14.49 -7.34 -13.99
C SER A 26 13.27 -8.20 -14.37
N VAL A 27 12.09 -7.74 -13.97
CA VAL A 27 10.82 -8.39 -14.27
C VAL A 27 10.51 -8.38 -15.76
N LEU A 28 10.74 -7.27 -16.45
CA LEU A 28 10.54 -7.15 -17.89
C LEU A 28 11.55 -8.01 -18.67
N MET A 29 12.82 -8.05 -18.24
CA MET A 29 13.82 -8.96 -18.80
C MET A 29 13.37 -10.42 -18.66
N LEU A 30 12.90 -10.80 -17.47
CA LEU A 30 12.40 -12.15 -17.20
C LEU A 30 11.17 -12.47 -18.05
N ALA A 31 10.22 -11.55 -18.19
CA ALA A 31 9.04 -11.70 -19.04
C ALA A 31 9.44 -11.95 -20.50
N TYR A 32 10.41 -11.19 -21.02
CA TYR A 32 10.87 -11.34 -22.39
C TYR A 32 11.62 -12.67 -22.62
N PHE A 33 12.46 -13.06 -21.66
CA PHE A 33 13.15 -14.35 -21.68
C PHE A 33 12.17 -15.53 -21.67
N ILE A 34 11.18 -15.51 -20.76
CA ILE A 34 10.14 -16.54 -20.67
C ILE A 34 9.28 -16.54 -21.94
N ALA A 35 8.96 -15.39 -22.53
CA ALA A 35 8.21 -15.32 -23.79
C ALA A 35 8.93 -16.03 -24.94
N PHE A 36 10.25 -15.86 -25.06
CA PHE A 36 11.06 -16.62 -26.02
C PHE A 36 11.11 -18.11 -25.68
N GLY A 37 11.32 -18.45 -24.41
CA GLY A 37 11.33 -19.84 -23.95
C GLY A 37 10.03 -20.57 -24.28
N LEU A 38 8.88 -19.99 -23.94
CA LEU A 38 7.56 -20.57 -24.22
C LEU A 38 7.27 -20.67 -25.71
N ARG A 39 7.77 -19.75 -26.54
CA ARG A 39 7.54 -19.79 -27.98
C ARG A 39 8.28 -20.94 -28.67
N PHE A 40 9.44 -21.32 -28.15
CA PHE A 40 10.30 -22.32 -28.76
C PHE A 40 10.41 -23.59 -27.91
N ASP A 41 9.42 -23.85 -27.05
CA ASP A 41 9.37 -25.03 -26.17
C ASP A 41 10.69 -25.23 -25.39
N LEU A 42 11.25 -24.12 -24.90
CA LEU A 42 12.54 -24.00 -24.20
C LEU A 42 13.79 -24.31 -25.05
N ASN A 43 13.65 -24.61 -26.33
CA ASN A 43 14.73 -24.87 -27.26
C ASN A 43 14.84 -23.77 -28.33
N ILE A 44 15.44 -22.63 -27.97
CA ILE A 44 15.53 -21.45 -28.83
C ILE A 44 16.60 -21.67 -29.93
N PRO A 45 16.24 -21.64 -31.23
CA PRO A 45 17.22 -21.78 -32.31
C PRO A 45 18.24 -20.63 -32.31
N ALA A 46 19.49 -20.90 -32.70
CA ALA A 46 20.60 -19.94 -32.65
C ALA A 46 20.28 -18.59 -33.33
N GLN A 47 19.60 -18.62 -34.47
CA GLN A 47 19.16 -17.41 -35.19
C GLN A 47 18.24 -16.52 -34.34
N HIS A 48 17.32 -17.12 -33.58
CA HIS A 48 16.39 -16.37 -32.72
C HIS A 48 17.03 -15.95 -31.40
N PHE A 49 18.06 -16.66 -30.95
CA PHE A 49 18.84 -16.25 -29.77
C PHE A 49 19.66 -14.98 -30.04
N ILE A 50 20.18 -14.82 -31.26
CA ILE A 50 20.83 -13.57 -31.69
C ILE A 50 19.83 -12.42 -31.66
N VAL A 51 18.64 -12.62 -32.25
CA VAL A 51 17.57 -11.62 -32.23
C VAL A 51 17.20 -11.24 -30.80
N PHE A 52 16.97 -12.24 -29.93
CA PHE A 52 16.69 -12.04 -28.51
C PHE A 52 17.73 -11.14 -27.82
N LYS A 53 19.02 -11.42 -28.01
CA LYS A 53 20.11 -10.62 -27.41
C LYS A 53 20.10 -9.17 -27.87
N HIS A 54 19.82 -8.93 -29.15
CA HIS A 54 19.78 -7.58 -29.69
C HIS A 54 18.53 -6.82 -29.24
N THR A 55 17.40 -7.50 -29.07
CA THR A 55 16.11 -6.84 -28.82
C THR A 55 15.76 -6.69 -27.34
N ILE A 56 16.28 -7.54 -26.43
CA ILE A 56 15.92 -7.50 -25.00
C ILE A 56 16.20 -6.15 -24.34
N GLY A 57 17.36 -5.54 -24.65
CA GLY A 57 17.72 -4.23 -24.10
C GLY A 57 16.73 -3.15 -24.51
N PHE A 58 16.39 -3.08 -25.80
CA PHE A 58 15.43 -2.11 -26.32
C PHE A 58 14.01 -2.38 -25.80
N ALA A 59 13.58 -3.64 -25.74
CA ALA A 59 12.28 -4.03 -25.21
C ALA A 59 12.09 -3.50 -23.77
N VAL A 60 13.12 -3.63 -22.94
CA VAL A 60 13.10 -3.18 -21.54
C VAL A 60 13.20 -1.66 -21.46
N VAL A 61 14.13 -1.03 -22.17
CA VAL A 61 14.34 0.43 -22.13
C VAL A 61 13.09 1.18 -22.61
N ILE A 62 12.50 0.78 -23.73
CA ILE A 62 11.27 1.38 -24.26
C ILE A 62 10.14 1.22 -23.25
N GLN A 63 10.00 0.03 -22.67
CA GLN A 63 8.93 -0.24 -21.72
C GLN A 63 9.09 0.55 -20.41
N LEU A 64 10.31 0.63 -19.89
CA LEU A 64 10.63 1.44 -18.71
C LEU A 64 10.41 2.93 -18.98
N PHE A 65 10.73 3.43 -20.17
CA PHE A 65 10.47 4.81 -20.54
C PHE A 65 8.99 5.17 -20.37
N PHE A 66 8.08 4.37 -20.92
CA PHE A 66 6.64 4.65 -20.79
C PHE A 66 6.09 4.44 -19.37
N ILE A 67 6.61 3.46 -18.62
CA ILE A 67 6.27 3.28 -17.19
C ILE A 67 6.66 4.52 -16.37
N ASN A 68 7.80 5.15 -16.69
CA ASN A 68 8.24 6.37 -16.02
C ASN A 68 7.46 7.61 -16.47
N VAL A 69 7.25 7.79 -17.78
CA VAL A 69 6.56 8.96 -18.35
C VAL A 69 5.11 9.03 -17.90
N LEU A 70 4.40 7.90 -17.83
CA LEU A 70 3.01 7.85 -17.35
C LEU A 70 2.90 7.85 -15.81
N GLY A 71 3.99 8.15 -15.10
CA GLY A 71 3.97 8.37 -13.67
C GLY A 71 3.67 7.13 -12.84
N VAL A 72 3.71 5.92 -13.42
CA VAL A 72 3.34 4.68 -12.71
C VAL A 72 4.30 4.39 -11.55
N ASN A 73 5.51 4.95 -11.56
CA ASN A 73 6.51 4.82 -10.49
C ASN A 73 6.29 5.79 -9.32
N GLN A 74 5.50 6.85 -9.53
CA GLN A 74 5.17 7.82 -8.49
C GLN A 74 4.16 7.24 -7.48
N SER A 75 3.43 6.21 -7.89
CA SER A 75 2.55 5.46 -7.01
C SER A 75 3.34 4.75 -5.90
N GLN A 76 2.87 4.93 -4.67
CA GLN A 76 3.36 4.17 -3.53
C GLN A 76 2.78 2.75 -3.65
N TRP A 77 3.63 1.73 -3.81
CA TRP A 77 3.20 0.32 -3.99
C TRP A 77 2.30 -0.20 -2.84
N ARG A 78 2.27 0.51 -1.72
CA ARG A 78 1.37 0.26 -0.58
C ARG A 78 -0.09 0.70 -0.83
N TYR A 79 -0.31 1.72 -1.65
CA TYR A 79 -1.61 2.36 -1.86
C TYR A 79 -2.08 2.25 -3.33
N VAL A 80 -1.71 1.15 -4.00
CA VAL A 80 -2.12 0.90 -5.40
C VAL A 80 -3.64 0.89 -5.49
N SER A 81 -4.16 1.85 -6.25
CA SER A 81 -5.56 2.10 -6.57
C SER A 81 -5.93 1.46 -7.91
N LEU A 82 -7.22 1.46 -8.25
CA LEU A 82 -7.67 1.03 -9.57
C LEU A 82 -7.05 1.90 -10.68
N GLN A 83 -6.86 3.19 -10.42
CA GLN A 83 -6.24 4.12 -11.37
C GLN A 83 -4.79 3.73 -11.68
N ASP A 84 -4.05 3.21 -10.71
CA ASP A 84 -2.68 2.76 -10.91
C ASP A 84 -2.61 1.53 -11.82
N VAL A 85 -3.61 0.63 -11.76
CA VAL A 85 -3.73 -0.50 -12.68
C VAL A 85 -3.98 -0.03 -14.10
N LEU A 86 -4.89 0.93 -14.28
CA LEU A 86 -5.19 1.50 -15.58
C LEU A 86 -3.98 2.23 -16.17
N ASN A 87 -3.25 2.98 -15.35
CA ASN A 87 -2.02 3.66 -15.77
C ASN A 87 -0.92 2.65 -16.15
N LEU A 88 -0.76 1.56 -15.39
CA LEU A 88 0.17 0.48 -15.72
C LEU A 88 -0.21 -0.20 -17.04
N LEU A 89 -1.50 -0.52 -17.23
CA LEU A 89 -1.98 -1.13 -18.46
C LEU A 89 -1.74 -0.21 -19.67
N ALA A 90 -2.05 1.08 -19.55
CA ALA A 90 -1.77 2.07 -20.58
C ALA A 90 -0.26 2.15 -20.90
N ALA A 91 0.60 2.15 -19.88
CA ALA A 91 2.06 2.16 -20.06
C ALA A 91 2.58 0.92 -20.79
N LEU A 92 2.04 -0.25 -20.46
CA LEU A 92 2.41 -1.51 -21.11
C LEU A 92 1.90 -1.57 -22.55
N ILE A 93 0.69 -1.09 -22.83
CA ILE A 93 0.15 -1.03 -24.20
C ILE A 93 0.98 -0.08 -25.06
N ILE A 94 1.23 1.15 -24.58
CA ILE A 94 1.97 2.15 -25.34
C ILE A 94 3.44 1.72 -25.53
N GLY A 95 4.06 1.14 -24.50
CA GLY A 95 5.41 0.59 -24.60
C GLY A 95 5.50 -0.60 -25.56
N TRP A 96 4.49 -1.47 -25.56
CA TRP A 96 4.39 -2.58 -26.51
C TRP A 96 4.24 -2.11 -27.95
N ILE A 97 3.36 -1.13 -28.21
CA ILE A 97 3.22 -0.50 -29.53
C ILE A 97 4.53 0.17 -29.94
N GLY A 98 5.16 0.92 -29.05
CA GLY A 98 6.46 1.56 -29.29
C GLY A 98 7.55 0.55 -29.63
N PHE A 99 7.55 -0.62 -28.99
CA PHE A 99 8.49 -1.68 -29.30
C PHE A 99 8.22 -2.32 -30.67
N ILE A 100 6.95 -2.52 -31.06
CA ILE A 100 6.60 -2.99 -32.41
C ILE A 100 7.08 -2.00 -33.47
N ILE A 101 6.84 -0.71 -33.26
CA ILE A 101 7.29 0.37 -34.15
C ILE A 101 8.81 0.34 -34.29
N TYR A 102 9.53 0.22 -33.16
CA TYR A 102 10.99 0.07 -33.19
C TYR A 102 11.44 -1.13 -34.02
N LEU A 103 10.85 -2.31 -33.82
CA LEU A 103 11.20 -3.52 -34.58
C LEU A 103 10.97 -3.37 -36.08
N TYR A 104 9.90 -2.66 -36.47
CA TYR A 104 9.62 -2.35 -37.87
C TYR A 104 10.71 -1.47 -38.49
N PHE A 105 11.07 -0.35 -37.84
CA PHE A 105 12.10 0.57 -38.36
C PHE A 105 13.52 0.01 -38.29
N ALA A 106 13.81 -0.84 -37.30
CA ALA A 106 15.11 -1.51 -37.16
C ALA A 106 15.26 -2.72 -38.12
N ASN A 107 14.23 -3.05 -38.91
CA ASN A 107 14.18 -4.24 -39.75
C ASN A 107 14.43 -5.56 -38.98
N LEU A 108 13.97 -5.60 -37.72
CA LEU A 108 14.10 -6.74 -36.79
C LEU A 108 12.78 -7.51 -36.67
N LEU A 109 12.00 -7.59 -37.75
CA LEU A 109 10.71 -8.30 -37.81
C LEU A 109 10.83 -9.84 -37.68
N SER A 110 12.05 -10.35 -37.44
CA SER A 110 12.35 -11.74 -37.12
C SER A 110 11.93 -12.16 -35.71
N VAL A 111 11.53 -11.20 -34.85
CA VAL A 111 10.88 -11.51 -33.57
C VAL A 111 9.50 -12.12 -33.84
N PRO A 112 9.21 -13.36 -33.37
CA PRO A 112 7.90 -13.97 -33.60
C PRO A 112 6.78 -13.16 -32.96
N ARG A 113 5.66 -12.97 -33.67
CA ARG A 113 4.49 -12.20 -33.18
C ARG A 113 3.93 -12.72 -31.85
N SER A 114 3.98 -14.03 -31.66
CA SER A 114 3.63 -14.71 -30.41
C SER A 114 4.52 -14.30 -29.23
N VAL A 115 5.82 -14.03 -29.44
CA VAL A 115 6.72 -13.52 -28.38
C VAL A 115 6.28 -12.13 -27.97
N LEU A 116 5.87 -11.28 -28.91
CA LEU A 116 5.39 -9.93 -28.61
C LEU A 116 4.12 -9.98 -27.75
N PHE A 117 3.20 -10.88 -28.09
CA PHE A 117 1.97 -11.08 -27.32
C PHE A 117 2.24 -11.66 -25.92
N LEU A 118 3.08 -12.69 -25.83
CA LEU A 118 3.50 -13.28 -24.56
C LEU A 118 4.24 -12.28 -23.69
N TYR A 119 5.13 -11.46 -24.26
CA TYR A 119 5.84 -10.42 -23.52
C TYR A 119 4.89 -9.40 -22.91
N PHE A 120 3.86 -8.97 -23.65
CA PHE A 120 2.84 -8.07 -23.11
C PHE A 120 2.10 -8.69 -21.92
N ILE A 121 1.60 -9.92 -22.07
CA ILE A 121 0.85 -10.62 -21.00
C ILE A 121 1.73 -10.86 -19.77
N LEU A 122 2.92 -11.44 -19.96
CA LEU A 122 3.86 -11.73 -18.88
C LEU A 122 4.37 -10.45 -18.24
N GLY A 123 4.63 -9.41 -19.02
CA GLY A 123 4.99 -8.08 -18.54
C GLY A 123 3.92 -7.52 -17.62
N PHE A 124 2.64 -7.57 -18.03
CA PHE A 124 1.51 -7.15 -17.18
C PHE A 124 1.41 -7.96 -15.89
N ILE A 125 1.42 -9.30 -15.99
CA ILE A 125 1.29 -10.19 -14.84
C ILE A 125 2.44 -9.99 -13.87
N PHE A 126 3.69 -9.98 -14.33
CA PHE A 126 4.84 -9.91 -13.45
C PHE A 126 5.03 -8.51 -12.86
N THR A 127 4.90 -7.44 -13.65
CA THR A 127 5.01 -6.06 -13.11
C THR A 127 3.87 -5.76 -12.13
N GLY A 128 2.64 -6.18 -12.48
CA GLY A 128 1.50 -6.13 -11.57
C GLY A 128 1.79 -6.91 -10.28
N THR A 129 2.20 -8.17 -10.38
CA THR A 129 2.51 -9.01 -9.21
C THR A 129 3.61 -8.40 -8.35
N ALA A 130 4.72 -7.92 -8.93
CA ALA A 130 5.79 -7.28 -8.18
C ALA A 130 5.32 -6.05 -7.38
N ARG A 131 4.34 -5.31 -7.91
CA ARG A 131 3.76 -4.13 -7.27
C ARG A 131 2.69 -4.47 -6.23
N PHE A 132 1.90 -5.52 -6.45
CA PHE A 132 0.82 -5.96 -5.55
C PHE A 132 1.30 -6.90 -4.44
N ALA A 133 2.37 -7.65 -4.66
CA ALA A 133 2.90 -8.63 -3.71
C ALA A 133 3.23 -8.02 -2.35
N PRO A 134 3.88 -6.84 -2.23
CA PRO A 134 4.13 -6.21 -0.95
C PRO A 134 2.84 -6.00 -0.14
N ARG A 135 1.76 -5.48 -0.75
CA ARG A 135 0.47 -5.28 -0.07
C ARG A 135 -0.11 -6.60 0.47
N LEU A 136 -0.03 -7.66 -0.33
CA LEU A 136 -0.54 -8.98 0.06
C LEU A 136 0.32 -9.60 1.17
N LEU A 137 1.64 -9.54 1.03
CA LEU A 137 2.60 -10.03 2.02
C LEU A 137 2.46 -9.28 3.35
N PHE A 138 2.32 -7.95 3.34
CA PHE A 138 2.04 -7.17 4.54
C PHE A 138 0.68 -7.52 5.17
N LYS A 139 -0.35 -7.77 4.36
CA LYS A 139 -1.67 -8.20 4.87
C LYS A 139 -1.61 -9.59 5.52
N ILE A 140 -0.81 -10.50 4.98
CA ILE A 140 -0.60 -11.85 5.53
C ILE A 140 0.26 -11.77 6.79
N GLN A 141 1.41 -11.10 6.74
CA GLN A 141 2.31 -10.94 7.88
C GLN A 141 1.63 -10.22 9.06
N SER A 142 0.82 -9.20 8.78
CA SER A 142 0.05 -8.50 9.81
C SER A 142 -1.15 -9.29 10.35
N ARG A 143 -1.58 -10.38 9.69
CA ARG A 143 -2.53 -11.35 10.28
C ARG A 143 -1.84 -12.31 11.25
N PHE A 144 -0.53 -12.58 11.06
CA PHE A 144 0.26 -13.48 11.91
C PHE A 144 1.03 -12.75 13.02
N ALA A 145 1.21 -11.44 12.93
CA ALA A 145 1.78 -10.64 14.01
C ALA A 145 0.83 -10.64 15.23
N ARG A 146 1.17 -11.47 16.22
CA ARG A 146 0.59 -11.48 17.57
C ARG A 146 0.83 -10.16 18.33
N ASP A 147 1.62 -9.25 17.77
CA ASP A 147 2.09 -8.01 18.43
C ASP A 147 1.24 -6.76 18.15
N LYS A 148 -0.02 -6.92 17.70
CA LYS A 148 -0.89 -5.75 17.54
C LYS A 148 -1.53 -5.37 18.86
N LYS A 149 -1.34 -4.12 19.28
CA LYS A 149 -2.05 -3.53 20.40
C LYS A 149 -3.55 -3.56 20.14
N ARG A 150 -4.29 -4.18 21.05
CA ARG A 150 -5.75 -4.30 21.03
C ARG A 150 -6.35 -2.99 21.50
N VAL A 151 -6.98 -2.28 20.57
CA VAL A 151 -7.46 -0.92 20.80
C VAL A 151 -8.95 -0.89 21.13
N LEU A 152 -9.30 -0.12 22.15
CA LEU A 152 -10.67 0.34 22.41
C LEU A 152 -10.81 1.80 21.98
N VAL A 153 -11.81 2.10 21.18
CA VAL A 153 -12.09 3.48 20.73
C VAL A 153 -13.28 4.04 21.50
N ILE A 154 -13.10 5.19 22.14
CA ILE A 154 -14.17 5.96 22.81
C ILE A 154 -14.72 6.96 21.80
N GLY A 155 -16.03 6.88 21.53
CA GLY A 155 -16.72 7.71 20.55
C GLY A 155 -16.95 6.97 19.23
N ALA A 156 -18.17 6.52 19.00
CA ALA A 156 -18.65 5.95 17.74
C ALA A 156 -19.17 7.05 16.79
N GLY A 157 -18.50 8.20 16.76
CA GLY A 157 -18.79 9.32 15.85
C GLY A 157 -17.94 9.26 14.57
N LYS A 158 -17.92 10.35 13.81
CA LYS A 158 -17.09 10.47 12.59
C LYS A 158 -15.60 10.24 12.86
N ALA A 159 -15.08 10.80 13.96
CA ALA A 159 -13.67 10.63 14.34
C ALA A 159 -13.34 9.16 14.66
N GLY A 160 -14.18 8.47 15.44
CA GLY A 160 -13.99 7.05 15.74
C GLY A 160 -14.11 6.16 14.51
N GLU A 161 -15.07 6.43 13.62
CA GLU A 161 -15.19 5.73 12.32
C GLU A 161 -13.92 5.88 11.48
N MET A 162 -13.41 7.11 11.36
CA MET A 162 -12.20 7.42 10.60
C MET A 162 -10.98 6.68 11.16
N ILE A 163 -10.78 6.71 12.47
CA ILE A 163 -9.67 6.03 13.15
C ILE A 163 -9.74 4.51 12.98
N ILE A 164 -10.94 3.91 13.11
CA ILE A 164 -11.11 2.47 12.86
C ILE A 164 -10.82 2.14 11.38
N ARG A 165 -11.29 2.97 10.45
CA ARG A 165 -11.02 2.79 9.03
C ARG A 165 -9.52 2.85 8.74
N GLN A 166 -8.79 3.77 9.35
CA GLN A 166 -7.33 3.87 9.24
C GLN A 166 -6.64 2.63 9.81
N MET A 167 -6.96 2.20 11.04
CA MET A 167 -6.38 0.99 11.63
C MET A 167 -6.63 -0.28 10.80
N LYS A 168 -7.84 -0.41 10.21
CA LYS A 168 -8.18 -1.56 9.37
C LYS A 168 -7.58 -1.47 7.97
N GLY A 169 -7.44 -0.26 7.43
CA GLY A 169 -6.84 0.01 6.13
C GLY A 169 -5.32 -0.10 6.15
N ASP A 170 -4.71 0.18 7.30
CA ASP A 170 -3.27 0.14 7.49
C ASP A 170 -2.85 -0.74 8.70
N PRO A 171 -2.62 -2.05 8.46
CA PRO A 171 -2.16 -2.96 9.50
C PRO A 171 -0.77 -2.68 10.08
N SER A 172 0.08 -1.85 9.45
CA SER A 172 1.43 -1.56 9.99
C SER A 172 1.41 -0.57 11.14
N LEU A 173 0.27 0.06 11.41
CA LEU A 173 0.11 0.94 12.57
C LEU A 173 0.23 0.17 13.89
N GLY A 174 0.26 -1.17 13.85
CA GLY A 174 0.39 -2.00 15.05
C GLY A 174 -0.87 -2.01 15.92
N PHE A 175 -1.98 -1.45 15.43
CA PHE A 175 -3.24 -1.39 16.17
C PHE A 175 -4.29 -2.35 15.61
N TYR A 176 -5.09 -2.93 16.50
CA TYR A 176 -6.22 -3.78 16.15
C TYR A 176 -7.47 -3.34 16.92
N PRO A 177 -8.48 -2.73 16.27
CA PRO A 177 -9.65 -2.22 16.97
C PRO A 177 -10.57 -3.37 17.39
N VAL A 178 -10.75 -3.54 18.70
CA VAL A 178 -11.48 -4.65 19.33
C VAL A 178 -12.87 -4.24 19.83
N ALA A 179 -13.02 -2.99 20.28
CA ALA A 179 -14.27 -2.49 20.84
C ALA A 179 -14.45 -0.99 20.59
N LEU A 180 -15.71 -0.59 20.52
CA LEU A 180 -16.15 0.79 20.63
C LEU A 180 -16.93 0.97 21.93
N VAL A 181 -16.87 2.16 22.51
CA VAL A 181 -17.82 2.63 23.52
C VAL A 181 -18.33 4.01 23.14
N ASP A 182 -19.61 4.28 23.38
CA ASP A 182 -20.23 5.57 23.08
C ASP A 182 -21.47 5.72 23.98
N ASP A 183 -21.64 6.86 24.62
CA ASP A 183 -22.75 7.03 25.59
C ASP A 183 -24.10 7.27 24.91
N SER A 184 -24.14 7.48 23.59
CA SER A 184 -25.39 7.61 22.85
C SER A 184 -26.17 6.29 22.86
N PRO A 185 -27.40 6.26 23.43
CA PRO A 185 -28.22 5.05 23.44
C PRO A 185 -28.52 4.53 22.02
N LYS A 186 -28.65 5.44 21.05
CA LYS A 186 -28.91 5.12 19.64
C LYS A 186 -27.79 4.32 18.97
N LYS A 187 -26.57 4.36 19.50
CA LYS A 187 -25.41 3.67 18.93
C LYS A 187 -25.10 2.36 19.64
N GLN A 188 -25.75 2.07 20.76
CA GLN A 188 -25.54 0.82 21.48
C GLN A 188 -25.88 -0.39 20.60
N ASN A 189 -25.09 -1.46 20.74
CA ASN A 189 -25.19 -2.68 19.92
C ASN A 189 -24.98 -2.53 18.40
N THR A 190 -24.65 -1.33 17.91
CA THR A 190 -24.26 -1.15 16.49
C THR A 190 -22.83 -1.63 16.24
N LYS A 191 -22.48 -1.77 14.95
CA LYS A 191 -21.10 -2.05 14.52
C LYS A 191 -20.64 -0.98 13.54
N ILE A 192 -19.40 -0.52 13.70
CA ILE A 192 -18.71 0.35 12.74
C ILE A 192 -17.54 -0.42 12.15
N HIS A 193 -17.52 -0.58 10.82
CA HIS A 193 -16.53 -1.42 10.11
C HIS A 193 -16.38 -2.82 10.72
N GLY A 194 -17.45 -3.38 11.30
CA GLY A 194 -17.42 -4.68 11.99
C GLY A 194 -16.95 -4.68 13.45
N VAL A 195 -16.59 -3.53 14.03
CA VAL A 195 -16.24 -3.37 15.46
C VAL A 195 -17.50 -2.99 16.25
N LYS A 196 -17.83 -3.73 17.32
CA LYS A 196 -19.07 -3.55 18.08
C LYS A 196 -18.97 -2.45 19.14
N VAL A 197 -19.99 -1.59 19.23
CA VAL A 197 -20.23 -0.71 20.38
C VAL A 197 -20.66 -1.58 21.57
N SER A 198 -19.76 -1.71 22.54
CA SER A 198 -19.77 -2.76 23.57
C SER A 198 -20.24 -2.26 24.94
N GLY A 199 -20.61 -0.99 25.03
CA GLY A 199 -21.11 -0.34 26.23
C GLY A 199 -20.88 1.17 26.18
N THR A 200 -20.94 1.75 27.37
CA THR A 200 -20.75 3.17 27.68
C THR A 200 -19.35 3.41 28.26
N VAL A 201 -18.99 4.67 28.50
CA VAL A 201 -17.76 5.05 29.22
C VAL A 201 -17.73 4.43 30.63
N ASN A 202 -18.88 4.25 31.27
CA ASN A 202 -18.97 3.63 32.61
C ASN A 202 -18.63 2.13 32.58
N ASP A 203 -18.72 1.49 31.41
CA ASP A 203 -18.38 0.08 31.23
C ASP A 203 -16.88 -0.17 30.98
N LEU A 204 -16.08 0.88 30.89
CA LEU A 204 -14.71 0.83 30.35
C LEU A 204 -13.85 -0.20 31.08
N LYS A 205 -13.78 -0.15 32.42
CA LYS A 205 -13.00 -1.07 33.25
C LYS A 205 -13.37 -2.54 32.99
N ARG A 206 -14.67 -2.83 32.90
CA ARG A 206 -15.20 -4.17 32.60
C ARG A 206 -14.81 -4.62 31.19
N ILE A 207 -14.92 -3.74 30.19
CA ILE A 207 -14.64 -4.05 28.80
C ILE A 207 -13.14 -4.25 28.58
N VAL A 208 -12.30 -3.38 29.15
CA VAL A 208 -10.84 -3.45 29.10
C VAL A 208 -10.35 -4.82 29.57
N LYS A 209 -10.78 -5.25 30.76
CA LYS A 209 -10.41 -6.55 31.32
C LYS A 209 -10.94 -7.72 30.50
N LYS A 210 -12.24 -7.70 30.14
CA LYS A 210 -12.88 -8.81 29.42
C LYS A 210 -12.32 -9.00 28.00
N LYS A 211 -11.88 -7.93 27.36
CA LYS A 211 -11.42 -7.93 25.97
C LYS A 211 -9.91 -7.82 25.81
N TYR A 212 -9.15 -7.76 26.91
CA TYR A 212 -7.69 -7.61 26.93
C TYR A 212 -7.28 -6.43 26.06
N ILE A 213 -7.65 -5.22 26.47
CA ILE A 213 -7.34 -3.99 25.75
C ILE A 213 -5.96 -3.50 26.19
N ASP A 214 -5.09 -3.18 25.22
CA ASP A 214 -3.72 -2.71 25.45
C ASP A 214 -3.59 -1.19 25.32
N GLU A 215 -4.52 -0.52 24.61
CA GLU A 215 -4.50 0.93 24.41
C GLU A 215 -5.93 1.47 24.18
N ILE A 216 -6.22 2.66 24.71
CA ILE A 216 -7.50 3.35 24.53
C ILE A 216 -7.30 4.59 23.66
N ILE A 217 -8.16 4.79 22.67
CA ILE A 217 -8.16 6.01 21.84
C ILE A 217 -9.45 6.79 22.07
N ILE A 218 -9.33 8.02 22.54
CA ILE A 218 -10.43 8.96 22.75
C ILE A 218 -10.69 9.71 21.43
N ALA A 219 -11.73 9.32 20.72
CA ALA A 219 -12.15 9.88 19.43
C ALA A 219 -13.43 10.71 19.55
N THR A 220 -13.49 11.57 20.57
CA THR A 220 -14.59 12.50 20.86
C THR A 220 -14.10 13.96 20.91
N PRO A 221 -13.58 14.52 19.81
CA PRO A 221 -12.99 15.88 19.81
C PRO A 221 -14.01 17.00 20.05
N ALA A 222 -15.31 16.70 19.93
CA ALA A 222 -16.40 17.66 20.19
C ALA A 222 -16.97 17.55 21.62
N ALA A 223 -16.39 16.71 22.48
CA ALA A 223 -16.83 16.59 23.87
C ALA A 223 -16.62 17.91 24.63
N SER A 224 -17.57 18.25 25.49
CA SER A 224 -17.40 19.39 26.40
C SER A 224 -16.23 19.14 27.37
N PRO A 225 -15.62 20.19 27.96
CA PRO A 225 -14.55 20.01 28.95
C PRO A 225 -14.96 19.13 30.14
N GLY A 226 -16.23 19.17 30.56
CA GLY A 226 -16.76 18.30 31.61
C GLY A 226 -16.82 16.83 31.20
N GLU A 227 -17.29 16.56 29.98
CA GLU A 227 -17.32 15.20 29.43
C GLU A 227 -15.92 14.63 29.22
N MET A 228 -14.99 15.43 28.68
CA MET A 228 -13.60 15.01 28.48
C MET A 228 -12.94 14.63 29.82
N ARG A 229 -13.13 15.44 30.88
CA ARG A 229 -12.65 15.10 32.22
C ARG A 229 -13.25 13.79 32.74
N ARG A 230 -14.54 13.54 32.51
CA ARG A 230 -15.19 12.27 32.89
C ARG A 230 -14.57 11.08 32.13
N ILE A 231 -14.34 11.23 30.82
CA ILE A 231 -13.74 10.19 29.98
C ILE A 231 -12.31 9.88 30.45
N VAL A 232 -11.49 10.91 30.66
CA VAL A 232 -10.09 10.75 31.12
C VAL A 232 -10.05 10.04 32.46
N ARG A 233 -10.86 10.46 33.43
CA ARG A 233 -10.94 9.79 34.74
C ARG A 233 -11.33 8.32 34.62
N ALA A 234 -12.31 8.01 33.77
CA ALA A 234 -12.70 6.62 33.53
C ALA A 234 -11.55 5.80 32.89
N CYS A 235 -10.72 6.42 32.04
CA CYS A 235 -9.54 5.76 31.46
C CYS A 235 -8.45 5.52 32.52
N GLU A 236 -8.15 6.51 33.37
CA GLU A 236 -7.17 6.40 34.46
C GLU A 236 -7.50 5.24 35.41
N GLU A 237 -8.78 4.98 35.66
CA GLU A 237 -9.25 3.85 36.49
C GLU A 237 -9.02 2.45 35.87
N THR A 238 -8.58 2.38 34.60
CA THR A 238 -8.36 1.12 33.88
C THR A 238 -6.90 0.65 33.82
N GLU A 239 -5.94 1.46 34.27
CA GLU A 239 -4.48 1.19 34.21
C GLU A 239 -3.93 0.94 32.79
N VAL A 240 -4.69 1.29 31.75
CA VAL A 240 -4.30 1.15 30.35
C VAL A 240 -3.94 2.51 29.76
N ASP A 241 -2.86 2.55 28.96
CA ASP A 241 -2.45 3.74 28.22
C ASP A 241 -3.59 4.28 27.35
N PHE A 242 -3.79 5.60 27.35
CA PHE A 242 -4.79 6.25 26.52
C PHE A 242 -4.24 7.46 25.77
N LYS A 243 -4.79 7.70 24.57
CA LYS A 243 -4.44 8.85 23.71
C LYS A 243 -5.69 9.54 23.19
N THR A 244 -5.61 10.84 22.97
CA THR A 244 -6.72 11.64 22.44
C THR A 244 -6.48 12.00 20.99
N VAL A 245 -7.51 11.86 20.16
CA VAL A 245 -7.48 12.34 18.78
C VAL A 245 -7.67 13.87 18.80
N PRO A 246 -6.73 14.65 18.24
CA PRO A 246 -6.83 16.10 18.25
C PRO A 246 -8.05 16.58 17.46
N GLY A 247 -8.62 17.70 17.91
CA GLY A 247 -9.74 18.34 17.23
C GLY A 247 -9.33 18.95 15.89
N PRO A 248 -10.26 19.16 14.93
CA PRO A 248 -9.95 19.80 13.66
C PRO A 248 -9.28 21.18 13.82
N LYS A 249 -9.67 21.95 14.85
CA LYS A 249 -9.05 23.25 15.17
C LYS A 249 -7.60 23.12 15.63
N GLU A 250 -7.27 22.07 16.39
CA GLU A 250 -5.91 21.82 16.89
C GLU A 250 -4.96 21.40 15.76
N ILE A 251 -5.49 20.60 14.81
CA ILE A 251 -4.76 20.21 13.59
C ILE A 251 -4.44 21.43 12.72
N VAL A 252 -5.41 22.33 12.53
CA VAL A 252 -5.22 23.55 11.72
C VAL A 252 -4.24 24.52 12.39
N ASN A 253 -4.21 24.57 13.72
CA ASN A 253 -3.34 25.47 14.48
C ASN A 253 -1.93 24.88 14.75
N GLY A 254 -1.60 23.69 14.23
CA GLY A 254 -0.27 23.09 14.36
C GLY A 254 0.13 22.68 15.78
N MET A 255 -0.82 22.60 16.72
CA MET A 255 -0.57 22.15 18.09
C MET A 255 -0.59 20.61 18.15
N VAL A 256 0.40 19.99 17.53
CA VAL A 256 0.66 18.55 17.65
C VAL A 256 2.01 18.41 18.33
N GLN A 257 2.02 18.06 19.62
CA GLN A 257 3.25 17.56 20.23
C GLN A 257 3.51 16.16 19.68
N VAL A 258 4.61 16.05 18.94
CA VAL A 258 5.16 14.80 18.40
C VAL A 258 5.77 13.99 19.53
#